data_AF-A0ABD0RFR6-F1
#
_entry.id   AF-A0ABD0RFR6-F1
#
_cell.length_a   1.000
_cell.length_b   1.000
_cell.length_c   1.000
_cell.angle_alpha   90.00
_cell.angle_beta   90.00
_cell.angle_gamma   90.00
#
_symmetry.space_group_name_H-M   'P 1'
#
loop_
_entity.id
_entity.type
_entity.pdbx_description
1 polymer ?
#
loop_
_entity_poly.entity_id
_entity_poly.type
_entity_poly.pdbx_seq_one_letter_code
_entity_poly.pdbx_strand_id
1 'polypeptide(L)'
;PGHPKHLPMEIGLMLKANEGPSIPQIIKLLDWVDDKDHYVMVIERPMPCMDLFSFVDFHGGRLDEGTARNIMRQAIDAAQTCCKRGVFHRDIKLENLLVKPDTME
;
A
#
# COMPACT_ATOMS: atom_id res chain seq x y z
N PRO A 1 -4.68 8.57 19.96
CA PRO A 1 -5.24 9.26 21.16
C PRO A 1 -4.12 9.91 21.95
N GLY A 2 -4.10 11.24 22.06
CA GLY A 2 -3.06 11.98 22.80
C GLY A 2 -2.14 12.88 21.97
N HIS A 3 -2.32 12.98 20.65
CA HIS A 3 -1.61 13.99 19.85
C HIS A 3 -2.32 15.36 19.99
N PRO A 4 -1.60 16.45 20.27
CA PRO A 4 -2.21 17.76 20.58
C PRO A 4 -2.86 18.43 19.36
N LYS A 5 -2.52 18.01 18.13
CA LYS A 5 -3.12 18.48 16.87
C LYS A 5 -3.87 17.36 16.14
N HIS A 6 -4.87 17.73 15.36
CA HIS A 6 -5.51 16.82 14.41
C HIS A 6 -4.46 16.30 13.41
N LEU A 7 -4.33 14.98 13.31
CA LEU A 7 -3.44 14.35 12.34
C LEU A 7 -4.08 14.32 10.95
N PRO A 8 -3.28 14.37 9.88
CA PRO A 8 -3.74 14.02 8.55
C PRO A 8 -4.45 12.65 8.55
N MET A 9 -5.54 12.57 7.81
CA MET A 9 -6.33 11.34 7.72
C MET A 9 -5.48 10.16 7.23
N GLU A 10 -4.55 10.40 6.32
CA GLU A 10 -3.65 9.38 5.78
C GLU A 10 -2.81 8.70 6.86
N ILE A 11 -2.16 9.48 7.75
CA ILE A 11 -1.39 8.94 8.89
C ILE A 11 -2.31 8.12 9.79
N GLY A 12 -3.48 8.65 10.14
CA GLY A 12 -4.45 7.96 10.99
C GLY A 12 -4.96 6.65 10.40
N LEU A 13 -5.24 6.63 9.09
CA LEU A 13 -5.69 5.43 8.38
C LEU A 13 -4.56 4.43 8.16
N MET A 14 -3.33 4.86 7.90
CA MET A 14 -2.18 3.95 7.79
C MET A 14 -1.83 3.31 9.13
N LEU A 15 -1.92 4.04 10.24
CA LEU A 15 -1.77 3.47 11.58
C LEU A 15 -2.81 2.36 11.81
N LYS A 16 -4.10 2.63 11.55
CA LYS A 16 -5.16 1.61 11.64
C LYS A 16 -4.93 0.43 10.69
N ALA A 17 -4.59 0.70 9.43
CA ALA A 17 -4.35 -0.34 8.44
C ALA A 17 -3.15 -1.21 8.81
N ASN A 18 -2.23 -0.73 9.63
CA ASN A 18 -1.09 -1.47 10.16
C ASN A 18 -1.30 -2.02 11.59
N GLU A 19 -2.51 -1.89 12.17
CA GLU A 19 -2.82 -2.48 13.48
C GLU A 19 -2.84 -4.02 13.40
N GLY A 20 -2.17 -4.68 14.35
CA GLY A 20 -2.09 -6.14 14.44
C GLY A 20 -0.94 -6.73 13.61
N PRO A 21 -1.02 -8.03 13.24
CA PRO A 21 0.07 -8.70 12.53
C PRO A 21 0.33 -8.07 11.16
N SER A 22 1.61 -7.81 10.86
CA SER A 22 2.03 -7.39 9.52
C SER A 22 1.60 -8.40 8.46
N ILE A 23 1.09 -7.91 7.33
CA ILE A 23 0.87 -8.71 6.12
C ILE A 23 1.65 -8.09 4.94
N PRO A 24 2.17 -8.89 3.99
CA PRO A 24 3.03 -8.36 2.93
C PRO A 24 2.29 -7.49 1.90
N GLN A 25 0.95 -7.57 1.83
CA GLN A 25 0.16 -6.82 0.85
C GLN A 25 -0.21 -5.38 1.30
N ILE A 26 0.18 -4.95 2.50
CA ILE A 26 -0.01 -3.58 2.99
C ILE A 26 1.35 -2.98 3.34
N ILE A 27 1.68 -1.83 2.75
CA ILE A 27 2.91 -1.10 3.07
C ILE A 27 2.88 -0.62 4.52
N LYS A 28 3.98 -0.90 5.23
CA LYS A 28 4.13 -0.49 6.62
C LYS A 28 4.39 1.01 6.73
N LEU A 29 3.68 1.63 7.66
CA LEU A 29 4.12 2.87 8.27
C LEU A 29 5.16 2.52 9.34
N LEU A 30 6.42 2.88 9.11
CA LEU A 30 7.53 2.59 10.02
C LEU A 30 7.67 3.68 11.09
N ASP A 31 7.51 4.94 10.67
CA ASP A 31 7.55 6.10 11.55
C ASP A 31 6.81 7.29 10.91
N TRP A 32 6.50 8.31 11.70
CA TRP A 32 6.01 9.60 11.20
C TRP A 32 6.37 10.73 12.16
N VAL A 33 6.60 11.92 11.62
CA VAL A 33 7.01 13.10 12.38
C VAL A 33 6.08 14.27 12.05
N ASP A 34 5.62 14.98 13.08
CA ASP A 34 5.01 16.31 12.98
C ASP A 34 6.13 17.36 13.01
N ASP A 35 6.58 17.80 11.85
CA ASP A 35 7.55 18.90 11.72
C ASP A 35 6.81 20.25 11.68
N LYS A 36 7.54 21.38 11.76
CA LYS A 36 6.96 22.71 11.96
C LYS A 36 5.87 23.06 10.95
N ASP A 37 6.09 22.75 9.66
CA ASP A 37 5.24 23.17 8.55
C ASP A 37 4.70 21.99 7.71
N HIS A 38 5.09 20.75 8.02
CA HIS A 38 4.70 19.57 7.25
C HIS A 38 4.77 18.28 8.07
N TYR A 39 4.13 17.23 7.56
CA TYR A 39 4.23 15.88 8.11
C TYR A 39 5.19 15.04 7.27
N VAL A 40 6.06 14.29 7.94
CA VAL A 40 6.95 13.32 7.30
C VAL A 40 6.48 11.92 7.64
N MET A 41 6.35 11.05 6.63
CA MET A 41 6.03 9.64 6.82
C MET A 41 7.21 8.79 6.34
N VAL A 42 7.67 7.88 7.20
CA VAL A 42 8.66 6.86 6.85
C VAL A 42 7.90 5.57 6.60
N ILE A 43 7.87 5.14 5.35
CA ILE A 43 7.13 3.94 4.92
C ILE A 43 8.07 2.87 4.37
N GLU A 44 7.64 1.62 4.47
CA GLU A 44 8.34 0.49 3.84
C GLU A 44 8.44 0.70 2.33
N ARG A 45 9.62 0.39 1.78
CA ARG A 45 9.85 0.39 0.34
C ARG A 45 10.29 -1.01 -0.10
N PRO A 46 9.44 -1.75 -0.84
CA PRO A 46 9.84 -3.00 -1.48
C PRO A 46 11.04 -2.76 -2.41
N MET A 47 11.96 -3.71 -2.50
CA MET A 47 13.08 -3.64 -3.46
C MET A 47 13.15 -4.97 -4.23
N PRO A 48 13.14 -4.93 -5.58
CA PRO A 48 12.89 -3.75 -6.43
C PRO A 48 11.46 -3.21 -6.27
N CYS A 49 11.25 -1.94 -6.61
CA CYS A 49 9.96 -1.26 -6.50
C CYS A 49 9.52 -0.73 -7.85
N MET A 50 8.33 -1.11 -8.30
CA MET A 50 7.65 -0.53 -9.45
C MET A 50 6.17 -0.46 -9.16
N ASP A 51 5.47 0.58 -9.60
CA ASP A 51 4.01 0.60 -9.52
C ASP A 51 3.40 -0.31 -10.62
N LEU A 52 2.19 -0.82 -10.38
CA LEU A 52 1.57 -1.79 -11.27
C LEU A 52 1.21 -1.17 -12.64
N PHE A 53 0.98 0.14 -12.72
CA PHE A 53 0.72 0.80 -14.00
C PHE A 53 1.96 0.73 -14.90
N SER A 54 3.12 1.15 -14.39
CA SER A 54 4.40 1.05 -15.08
C SER A 54 4.76 -0.40 -15.43
N PHE A 55 4.44 -1.34 -14.53
CA PHE A 55 4.65 -2.77 -14.79
C PHE A 55 3.82 -3.26 -15.99
N VAL A 56 2.53 -2.95 -16.03
CA VAL A 56 1.65 -3.32 -17.15
C VAL A 56 2.14 -2.70 -18.46
N ASP A 57 2.56 -1.44 -18.44
CA ASP A 57 3.08 -0.74 -19.62
C ASP A 57 4.37 -1.40 -20.16
N PHE A 58 5.31 -1.72 -19.27
CA PHE A 58 6.54 -2.44 -19.62
C PHE A 58 6.29 -3.81 -20.27
N HIS A 59 5.18 -4.47 -19.89
CA HIS A 59 4.74 -5.74 -20.47
C HIS A 59 3.87 -5.60 -21.74
N GLY A 60 3.87 -4.43 -22.38
CA GLY A 60 3.15 -4.19 -23.64
C GLY A 60 1.67 -3.85 -23.44
N GLY A 61 1.32 -3.27 -22.29
CA GLY A 61 -0.01 -2.75 -21.97
C GLY A 61 -1.03 -3.81 -21.52
N ARG A 62 -0.62 -5.08 -21.37
CA ARG A 62 -1.49 -6.17 -20.90
C ARG A 62 -0.67 -7.26 -20.21
N LEU A 63 -1.32 -7.95 -19.27
CA LEU A 63 -0.75 -9.11 -18.58
C LEU A 63 -1.47 -10.38 -19.03
N ASP A 64 -0.80 -11.53 -18.91
CA ASP A 64 -1.48 -12.82 -19.02
C ASP A 64 -2.44 -13.03 -17.84
N GLU A 65 -3.44 -13.89 -18.03
CA GLU A 65 -4.47 -14.13 -17.01
C GLU A 65 -3.93 -14.72 -15.71
N GLY A 66 -2.83 -15.49 -15.77
CA GLY A 66 -2.21 -16.09 -14.59
C GLY A 66 -1.60 -15.02 -13.69
N THR A 67 -0.78 -14.14 -14.28
CA THR A 67 -0.17 -12.99 -13.60
C THR A 67 -1.24 -12.03 -13.08
N ALA A 68 -2.22 -11.68 -13.92
CA ALA A 68 -3.33 -10.80 -13.51
C ALA A 68 -4.14 -11.39 -12.34
N ARG A 69 -4.43 -12.70 -12.36
CA ARG A 69 -5.12 -13.39 -11.26
C ARG A 69 -4.33 -13.32 -9.96
N ASN A 70 -3.02 -13.54 -10.02
CA ASN A 70 -2.14 -13.49 -8.84
C ASN A 70 -2.10 -12.09 -8.21
N ILE A 71 -1.99 -11.05 -9.03
CA ILE A 71 -2.03 -9.66 -8.59
C ILE A 71 -3.39 -9.31 -7.99
N MET A 72 -4.49 -9.66 -8.67
CA MET A 72 -5.84 -9.39 -8.17
C MET A 72 -6.11 -10.08 -6.83
N ARG A 73 -5.67 -11.33 -6.66
CA ARG A 73 -5.79 -12.03 -5.37
C ARG A 73 -5.10 -11.26 -4.24
N GLN A 74 -3.87 -10.81 -4.46
CA GLN A 74 -3.11 -10.04 -3.46
C GLN A 74 -3.77 -8.68 -3.16
N ALA A 75 -4.29 -7.99 -4.17
CA ALA A 75 -5.01 -6.74 -3.99
C ALA A 75 -6.31 -6.94 -3.18
N ILE A 76 -7.02 -8.05 -3.41
CA ILE A 76 -8.21 -8.43 -2.62
C ILE A 76 -7.82 -8.71 -1.17
N ASP A 77 -6.73 -9.46 -0.93
CA ASP A 77 -6.24 -9.76 0.42
C ASP A 77 -5.88 -8.47 1.20
N ALA A 78 -5.24 -7.50 0.53
CA ALA A 78 -4.98 -6.18 1.08
C ALA A 78 -6.28 -5.44 1.43
N ALA A 79 -7.21 -5.35 0.47
CA ALA A 79 -8.47 -4.63 0.65
C ALA A 79 -9.32 -5.24 1.78
N GLN A 80 -9.40 -6.57 1.86
CA GLN A 80 -10.09 -7.28 2.93
C GLN A 80 -9.46 -6.99 4.29
N THR A 81 -8.13 -6.97 4.37
CA THR A 81 -7.42 -6.68 5.62
C THR A 81 -7.63 -5.23 6.05
N CYS A 82 -7.57 -4.26 5.14
CA CYS A 82 -7.95 -2.88 5.40
C CYS A 82 -9.38 -2.79 5.96
N CYS A 83 -10.35 -3.42 5.29
CA CYS A 83 -11.75 -3.42 5.74
C CYS A 83 -11.93 -4.02 7.13
N LYS A 84 -11.26 -5.16 7.43
CA LYS A 84 -11.27 -5.79 8.76
C LYS A 84 -10.68 -4.88 9.84
N ARG A 85 -9.72 -4.02 9.48
CA ARG A 85 -9.10 -3.01 10.35
C ARG A 85 -9.88 -1.67 10.37
N GLY A 86 -11.07 -1.64 9.77
CA GLY A 86 -11.92 -0.44 9.74
C GLY A 86 -11.39 0.67 8.83
N VAL A 87 -10.59 0.33 7.82
CA VAL A 87 -10.04 1.26 6.82
C VAL A 87 -10.62 0.93 5.45
N PHE A 88 -11.21 1.93 4.80
CA PHE A 88 -11.65 1.82 3.42
C PHE A 88 -10.73 2.67 2.53
N HIS A 89 -9.94 2.01 1.67
CA HIS A 89 -8.88 2.67 0.89
C HIS A 89 -9.43 3.70 -0.13
N ARG A 90 -10.57 3.42 -0.77
CA ARG A 90 -11.26 4.26 -1.79
C ARG A 90 -10.53 4.51 -3.10
N ASP A 91 -9.20 4.34 -3.17
CA ASP A 91 -8.42 4.63 -4.37
C ASP A 91 -7.56 3.41 -4.80
N ILE A 92 -8.14 2.22 -4.82
CA ILE A 92 -7.45 1.02 -5.32
C ILE A 92 -7.42 1.08 -6.84
N LYS A 93 -6.23 1.33 -7.39
CA LYS A 93 -5.93 1.44 -8.82
C LYS A 93 -4.48 1.04 -9.08
N LEU A 94 -4.08 0.93 -10.33
CA LEU A 94 -2.77 0.39 -10.73
C LEU A 94 -1.61 1.21 -10.15
N GLU A 95 -1.75 2.53 -10.12
CA GLU A 95 -0.75 3.48 -9.65
C GLU A 95 -0.48 3.37 -8.15
N ASN A 96 -1.42 2.83 -7.38
CA ASN A 96 -1.33 2.68 -5.93
C ASN A 96 -0.98 1.25 -5.49
N LEU A 97 -0.64 0.36 -6.42
CA LEU A 97 -0.18 -1.00 -6.14
C LEU A 97 1.29 -1.13 -6.50
N LEU A 98 2.12 -1.53 -5.55
CA LEU A 98 3.55 -1.75 -5.76
C LEU A 98 3.83 -3.23 -6.04
N VAL A 99 4.68 -3.49 -7.02
CA VAL A 99 5.13 -4.83 -7.40
C VAL A 99 6.66 -4.93 -7.32
N LYS A 100 7.12 -6.16 -7.06
CA LYS A 100 8.52 -6.55 -7.19
C LYS A 100 8.71 -7.23 -8.55
N PRO A 101 9.29 -6.56 -9.55
CA PRO A 101 9.37 -7.11 -10.91
C PRO A 101 10.21 -8.39 -11.00
N ASP A 102 11.18 -8.57 -10.09
CA ASP A 102 12.10 -9.71 -10.12
C ASP A 102 11.48 -11.01 -9.55
N THR A 103 10.38 -10.93 -8.80
CA THR A 103 9.77 -12.08 -8.12
C THR A 103 8.55 -12.60 -8.86
N MET A 104 8.65 -12.76 -10.18
CA MET A 104 7.67 -13.51 -10.98
C MET A 104 7.93 -15.04 -10.86
N GLU A 105 8.05 -15.51 -9.61
CA GLU A 105 7.84 -16.91 -9.19
C GLU A 105 6.63 -16.99 -8.26
#